data_AF-A0A942M1V4-F1
#
_entry.id   AF-A0A942M1V4-F1
#
_cell.length_a   1.000
_cell.length_b   1.000
_cell.length_c   1.000
_cell.angle_alpha   90.00
_cell.angle_beta   90.00
_cell.angle_gamma   90.00
#
_symmetry.space_group_name_H-M   'P 1'
#
loop_
_entity.id
_entity.type
_entity.pdbx_description
1 polymer ?
#
loop_
_entity_poly.entity_id
_entity_poly.type
_entity_poly.pdbx_seq_one_letter_code
_entity_poly.pdbx_strand_id
1 'polypeptide(L)'
;MKRLIILLIFADIALAMPSRPGLINNPVFPVGIEIPGPDKLTNRTNLETVTILMQFPDNRADTIQRSPARFDSMLYSSGSYNNQSYRQGSLNDYYLENSYGNYHVQGVIAGNRWFMSSHNYSEYYDGNYMLSTGDDLARDNVQQVD
;
A
#
# COMPACT_ATOMS: atom_id res chain seq x y z
N MET A 1 24.53 10.95 40.74
CA MET A 1 23.13 10.50 40.61
C MET A 1 22.43 11.33 39.52
N LYS A 2 22.52 10.95 38.23
CA LYS A 2 21.74 11.55 37.12
C LYS A 2 21.64 10.53 35.97
N ARG A 3 20.75 9.56 36.10
CA ARG A 3 20.34 8.63 35.03
C ARG A 3 18.91 8.17 35.33
N LEU A 4 17.92 9.01 35.05
CA LEU A 4 16.51 8.58 35.14
C LEU A 4 15.52 9.53 34.43
N ILE A 5 15.78 9.99 33.20
CA ILE A 5 14.78 10.75 32.41
C ILE A 5 14.93 10.43 30.92
N ILE A 6 14.76 9.17 30.52
CA ILE A 6 14.50 8.78 29.12
C ILE A 6 13.63 7.52 29.15
N LEU A 7 12.34 7.65 29.49
CA LEU A 7 11.39 6.52 29.36
C LEU A 7 9.92 6.93 29.21
N LEU A 8 9.62 8.20 28.95
CA LEU A 8 8.24 8.73 28.96
C LEU A 8 7.76 9.33 27.62
N ILE A 9 8.42 9.06 26.50
CA ILE A 9 7.98 9.56 25.17
C ILE A 9 7.46 8.44 24.25
N PHE A 10 7.51 7.17 24.66
CA PHE A 10 7.00 6.05 23.86
C PHE A 10 5.56 5.62 24.19
N ALA A 11 4.92 6.20 25.21
CA ALA A 11 3.57 5.79 25.61
C ALA A 11 2.45 6.41 24.75
N ASP A 12 2.66 7.57 24.14
CA ASP A 12 1.58 8.32 23.48
C ASP A 12 1.34 7.95 22.00
N ILE A 13 2.22 7.17 21.38
CA ILE A 13 2.01 6.70 19.99
C ILE A 13 1.01 5.53 19.94
N ALA A 14 0.79 4.83 21.07
CA ALA A 14 -0.14 3.71 21.13
C ALA A 14 -1.62 4.14 21.11
N LEU A 15 -1.93 5.41 21.44
CA LEU A 15 -3.30 5.92 21.53
C LEU A 15 -3.85 6.51 20.21
N ALA A 16 -3.02 6.64 19.17
CA ALA A 16 -3.44 7.17 17.86
C ALA A 16 -3.73 6.09 16.82
N MET A 17 -3.53 4.82 17.15
CA MET A 17 -3.96 3.73 16.27
C MET A 17 -5.43 3.44 16.56
N PRO A 18 -6.34 3.51 15.57
CA PRO A 18 -7.66 2.95 15.74
C PRO A 18 -7.50 1.50 16.21
N SER A 19 -8.40 1.05 17.10
CA SER A 19 -8.40 -0.33 17.57
C SER A 19 -8.16 -1.26 16.39
N ARG A 20 -7.13 -2.12 16.47
CA ARG A 20 -6.86 -3.17 15.49
C ARG A 20 -8.21 -3.77 15.13
N PRO A 21 -8.62 -3.82 13.85
CA PRO A 21 -9.95 -4.29 13.49
C PRO A 21 -10.17 -5.63 14.17
N GLY A 22 -10.98 -5.59 15.22
CA GLY A 22 -11.45 -6.81 15.83
C GLY A 22 -12.30 -7.43 14.75
N LEU A 23 -11.95 -8.63 14.34
CA LEU A 23 -12.92 -9.55 13.73
C LEU A 23 -13.93 -9.90 14.83
N ILE A 24 -14.68 -8.90 15.32
CA ILE A 24 -15.75 -9.09 16.31
C ILE A 24 -16.86 -9.92 15.64
N ASN A 25 -16.90 -9.91 14.31
CA ASN A 25 -17.62 -10.86 13.49
C ASN A 25 -16.65 -11.42 12.44
N ASN A 26 -16.68 -12.74 12.23
CA ASN A 26 -16.04 -13.32 11.06
C ASN A 26 -16.63 -12.66 9.80
N PRO A 27 -15.82 -12.14 8.86
CA PRO A 27 -16.33 -11.60 7.62
C PRO A 27 -17.17 -12.68 6.93
N VAL A 28 -18.43 -12.35 6.65
CA VAL A 28 -19.31 -13.20 5.86
C VAL A 28 -18.95 -12.96 4.40
N PHE A 29 -18.19 -13.88 3.82
CA PHE A 29 -17.90 -13.81 2.40
C PHE A 29 -19.08 -14.35 1.58
N PRO A 30 -19.30 -13.85 0.35
CA PRO A 30 -20.26 -14.44 -0.58
C PRO A 30 -19.93 -15.91 -0.85
N VAL A 31 -20.95 -16.74 -1.06
CA VAL A 31 -20.79 -18.15 -1.44
C VAL A 31 -19.96 -18.25 -2.71
N GLY A 32 -18.89 -19.05 -2.69
CA GLY A 32 -18.03 -19.30 -3.84
C GLY A 32 -16.78 -18.43 -3.92
N ILE A 33 -16.52 -17.51 -2.97
CA ILE A 33 -15.25 -16.78 -2.93
C ILE A 33 -14.07 -17.70 -2.60
N GLU A 34 -14.36 -18.79 -1.88
CA GLU A 34 -13.43 -19.83 -1.50
C GLU A 34 -13.06 -20.75 -2.66
N ILE A 35 -13.87 -20.77 -3.73
CA ILE A 35 -13.60 -21.54 -4.93
C ILE A 35 -12.59 -20.72 -5.74
N PRO A 36 -11.33 -21.18 -5.87
CA PRO A 36 -10.36 -20.48 -6.68
C PRO A 36 -10.90 -20.40 -8.10
N GLY A 37 -10.94 -19.18 -8.66
CA GLY A 37 -11.22 -19.00 -10.08
C GLY A 37 -10.16 -19.70 -10.94
N PRO A 38 -10.41 -19.86 -12.25
CA PRO A 38 -9.39 -20.37 -13.16
C PRO A 38 -8.13 -19.53 -13.03
N ASP A 39 -6.98 -20.20 -12.92
CA ASP A 39 -5.69 -19.52 -12.86
C ASP A 39 -5.45 -18.79 -14.19
N LYS A 40 -5.68 -17.47 -14.17
CA LYS A 40 -5.45 -16.60 -15.33
C LYS A 40 -3.96 -16.28 -15.53
N LEU A 41 -3.11 -16.71 -14.61
CA LEU A 41 -1.68 -16.43 -14.59
C LEU A 41 -0.85 -17.68 -14.93
N THR A 42 -1.48 -18.80 -15.28
CA THR A 42 -0.76 -20.01 -15.69
C THR A 42 0.21 -19.69 -16.84
N ASN A 43 1.48 -20.03 -16.65
CA ASN A 43 2.61 -19.73 -17.54
C ASN A 43 3.09 -18.27 -17.58
N ARG A 44 2.67 -17.41 -16.65
CA ARG A 44 3.28 -16.09 -16.47
C ARG A 44 4.18 -16.08 -15.25
N THR A 45 5.43 -15.72 -15.45
CA THR A 45 6.44 -15.55 -14.39
C THR A 45 6.56 -14.10 -13.95
N ASN A 46 5.90 -13.16 -14.64
CA ASN A 46 5.99 -11.74 -14.37
C ASN A 46 4.59 -11.14 -14.23
N LEU A 47 4.42 -10.33 -13.19
CA LEU A 47 3.28 -9.45 -12.98
C LEU A 47 3.72 -8.01 -13.26
N GLU A 48 3.12 -7.40 -14.28
CA GLU A 48 3.35 -5.99 -14.61
C GLU A 48 2.31 -5.11 -13.93
N THR A 49 2.77 -4.08 -13.23
CA THR A 49 1.89 -3.18 -12.47
C THR A 49 2.26 -1.71 -12.70
N VAL A 50 1.25 -0.85 -12.59
CA VAL A 50 1.43 0.60 -12.50
C VAL A 50 0.90 1.03 -11.13
N THR A 51 1.72 1.74 -10.36
CA THR A 51 1.31 2.30 -9.07
C THR A 51 1.06 3.79 -9.22
N ILE A 52 -0.13 4.23 -8.82
CA ILE A 52 -0.55 5.63 -8.84
C ILE A 52 -0.51 6.15 -7.39
N LEU A 53 0.26 7.21 -7.15
CA LEU A 53 0.32 7.86 -5.85
C LEU A 53 -0.62 9.06 -5.83
N MET A 54 -1.63 9.03 -4.95
CA MET A 54 -2.69 10.04 -4.88
C MET A 54 -2.67 10.81 -3.57
N GLN A 55 -2.90 12.11 -3.66
CA GLN A 55 -3.12 12.98 -2.52
C GLN A 55 -4.37 13.84 -2.75
N PHE A 56 -4.95 14.33 -1.67
CA PHE A 56 -6.20 15.11 -1.70
C PHE A 56 -5.95 16.55 -1.24
N PRO A 57 -6.77 17.53 -1.68
CA PRO A 57 -6.62 18.92 -1.26
C PRO A 57 -6.72 19.11 0.26
N ASP A 58 -7.63 18.38 0.92
CA ASP A 58 -7.88 18.37 2.37
C ASP A 58 -7.00 17.36 3.14
N ASN A 59 -6.33 16.43 2.45
CA ASN A 59 -5.47 15.41 3.05
C ASN A 59 -4.25 15.13 2.16
N ARG A 60 -3.20 15.92 2.34
CA ARG A 60 -1.98 15.85 1.52
C ARG A 60 -1.00 14.80 2.01
N ALA A 61 -0.30 14.18 1.07
CA ALA A 61 0.77 13.25 1.40
C ALA A 61 2.01 14.01 1.92
N ASP A 62 2.74 13.40 2.86
CA ASP A 62 4.09 13.85 3.23
C ASP A 62 5.07 13.48 2.11
N THR A 63 5.17 14.33 1.09
CA THR A 63 6.00 14.07 -0.08
C THR A 63 7.50 14.14 0.21
N ILE A 64 7.91 14.65 1.38
CA ILE A 64 9.31 14.73 1.80
C ILE A 64 9.75 13.35 2.30
N GLN A 65 9.01 12.77 3.26
CA GLN A 65 9.35 11.46 3.81
C GLN A 65 8.85 10.30 2.94
N ARG A 66 7.79 10.52 2.16
CA ARG A 66 7.14 9.52 1.29
C ARG A 66 7.27 9.93 -0.17
N SER A 67 8.51 10.04 -0.62
CA SER A 67 8.82 10.36 -2.01
C SER A 67 8.38 9.23 -2.96
N PRO A 68 8.04 9.53 -4.22
CA PRO A 68 7.75 8.50 -5.23
C PRO A 68 8.83 7.43 -5.36
N ALA A 69 10.11 7.82 -5.40
CA ALA A 69 11.25 6.89 -5.46
C ALA A 69 11.30 5.91 -4.28
N ARG A 70 10.79 6.32 -3.10
CA ARG A 70 10.68 5.43 -1.96
C ARG A 70 9.68 4.30 -2.23
N PHE A 71 8.53 4.60 -2.84
CA PHE A 71 7.55 3.57 -3.20
C PHE A 71 8.05 2.68 -4.33
N ASP A 72 8.74 3.24 -5.32
CA ASP A 72 9.38 2.48 -6.39
C ASP A 72 10.33 1.42 -5.81
N SER A 73 11.24 1.84 -4.91
CA SER A 73 12.13 0.92 -4.20
C SER A 73 11.39 -0.03 -3.27
N MET A 74 10.29 0.37 -2.63
CA MET A 74 9.54 -0.49 -1.72
C MET A 74 8.80 -1.61 -2.45
N LEU A 75 8.35 -1.35 -3.67
CA LEU A 75 7.51 -2.28 -4.43
C LEU A 75 8.34 -3.13 -5.40
N TYR A 76 9.28 -2.54 -6.13
CA TYR A 76 9.83 -3.17 -7.33
C TYR A 76 11.33 -3.50 -7.26
N SER A 77 12.06 -3.08 -6.23
CA SER A 77 13.47 -3.44 -6.10
C SER A 77 13.65 -4.95 -5.84
N SER A 78 14.87 -5.46 -6.01
CA SER A 78 15.25 -6.81 -5.58
C SER A 78 16.46 -6.72 -4.65
N GLY A 79 16.43 -7.43 -3.52
CA GLY A 79 17.58 -7.60 -2.64
C GLY A 79 18.06 -6.35 -1.88
N SER A 80 17.40 -5.20 -2.02
CA SER A 80 17.69 -3.98 -1.24
C SER A 80 16.51 -3.01 -1.21
N TYR A 81 16.31 -2.37 -0.06
CA TYR A 81 15.45 -1.19 0.07
C TYR A 81 16.31 -0.04 0.63
N ASN A 82 16.38 1.09 -0.08
CA ASN A 82 17.16 2.28 0.33
C ASN A 82 18.64 1.98 0.69
N ASN A 83 19.36 1.21 -0.13
CA ASN A 83 20.76 0.81 0.10
C ASN A 83 21.02 0.07 1.43
N GLN A 84 19.98 -0.51 2.03
CA GLN A 84 20.10 -1.38 3.19
C GLN A 84 19.64 -2.80 2.80
N SER A 85 20.39 -3.82 3.21
CA SER A 85 19.92 -5.21 3.20
C SER A 85 18.71 -5.30 4.12
N TYR A 86 17.50 -5.22 3.56
CA TYR A 86 16.30 -5.13 4.37
C TYR A 86 15.88 -6.52 4.81
N ARG A 87 15.74 -6.72 6.13
CA ARG A 87 15.20 -7.95 6.73
C ARG A 87 13.71 -8.19 6.41
N GLN A 88 13.05 -7.32 5.64
CA GLN A 88 11.61 -7.40 5.35
C GLN A 88 11.27 -7.35 3.84
N GLY A 89 12.26 -7.27 2.94
CA GLY A 89 12.07 -7.33 1.47
C GLY A 89 11.24 -6.20 0.84
N SER A 90 11.32 -6.06 -0.48
CA SER A 90 10.31 -5.35 -1.29
C SER A 90 9.07 -6.23 -1.54
N LEU A 91 8.03 -5.68 -2.16
CA LEU A 91 6.91 -6.49 -2.65
C LEU A 91 7.40 -7.56 -3.64
N ASN A 92 8.30 -7.19 -4.56
CA ASN A 92 8.92 -8.14 -5.47
C ASN A 92 9.73 -9.23 -4.74
N ASP A 93 10.50 -8.88 -3.71
CA ASP A 93 11.23 -9.88 -2.89
C ASP A 93 10.26 -10.86 -2.22
N TYR A 94 9.12 -10.39 -1.72
CA TYR A 94 8.09 -11.27 -1.15
C TYR A 94 7.58 -12.28 -2.18
N TYR A 95 7.27 -11.85 -3.40
CA TYR A 95 6.83 -12.76 -4.46
C TYR A 95 7.94 -13.71 -4.91
N LEU A 96 9.19 -13.23 -4.98
CA LEU A 96 10.33 -14.07 -5.31
C LEU A 96 10.58 -15.15 -4.25
N GLU A 97 10.52 -14.79 -2.98
CA GLU A 97 10.70 -15.76 -1.88
C GLU A 97 9.62 -16.85 -1.93
N ASN A 98 8.34 -16.45 -2.02
CA ASN A 98 7.23 -17.41 -1.98
C ASN A 98 7.08 -18.24 -3.26
N SER A 99 7.60 -17.76 -4.38
CA SER A 99 7.58 -18.48 -5.66
C SER A 99 8.88 -19.25 -5.95
N TYR A 100 9.84 -19.27 -5.01
CA TYR A 100 11.18 -19.83 -5.21
C TYR A 100 11.90 -19.23 -6.43
N GLY A 101 11.73 -17.93 -6.65
CA GLY A 101 12.34 -17.16 -7.73
C GLY A 101 11.63 -17.27 -9.08
N ASN A 102 10.44 -17.89 -9.15
CA ASN A 102 9.72 -18.10 -10.41
C ASN A 102 8.70 -17.00 -10.74
N TYR A 103 8.41 -16.10 -9.81
CA TYR A 103 7.40 -15.05 -9.97
C TYR A 103 7.93 -13.69 -9.52
N HIS A 104 7.96 -12.75 -10.47
CA HIS A 104 8.42 -11.39 -10.28
C HIS A 104 7.25 -10.40 -10.33
N VAL A 105 7.33 -9.36 -9.51
CA VAL A 105 6.48 -8.17 -9.65
C VAL A 105 7.35 -7.03 -10.14
N GLN A 106 7.00 -6.49 -11.29
CA GLN A 106 7.70 -5.38 -11.91
C GLN A 106 6.72 -4.26 -12.27
N GLY A 107 7.18 -3.03 -12.20
CA GLY A 107 6.30 -1.90 -12.45
C GLY A 107 7.00 -0.56 -12.34
N VAL A 108 6.19 0.49 -12.37
CA VAL A 108 6.63 1.87 -12.23
C VAL A 108 5.69 2.65 -11.32
N ILE A 109 6.20 3.74 -10.76
CA ILE A 109 5.37 4.80 -10.17
C ILE A 109 4.93 5.75 -11.29
N ALA A 110 3.64 5.85 -11.54
CA ALA A 110 3.08 6.68 -12.59
C ALA A 110 3.55 8.14 -12.48
N GLY A 111 4.12 8.67 -13.56
CA GLY A 111 4.65 10.04 -13.62
C GLY A 111 5.73 10.40 -12.60
N ASN A 112 6.24 9.44 -11.81
CA ASN A 112 7.17 9.64 -10.70
C ASN A 112 6.75 10.80 -9.75
N ARG A 113 5.45 10.94 -9.47
CA ARG A 113 4.89 12.06 -8.70
C ARG A 113 3.65 11.64 -7.91
N TRP A 114 3.24 12.52 -7.00
CA TRP A 114 1.93 12.45 -6.37
C TRP A 114 0.93 13.26 -7.20
N PHE A 115 -0.14 12.62 -7.67
CA PHE A 115 -1.25 13.27 -8.34
C PHE A 115 -2.20 13.90 -7.32
N MET A 116 -2.71 15.09 -7.63
CA MET A 116 -3.65 15.80 -6.78
C MET A 116 -5.06 15.51 -7.27
N SER A 117 -5.89 14.90 -6.41
CA SER A 117 -7.31 14.71 -6.71
C SER A 117 -8.04 16.05 -6.90
N SER A 118 -9.03 16.07 -7.79
CA SER A 118 -9.99 17.17 -7.93
C SER A 118 -10.99 17.23 -6.76
N HIS A 119 -11.11 16.14 -6.01
CA HIS A 119 -12.05 15.97 -4.91
C HIS A 119 -11.33 15.88 -3.57
N ASN A 120 -12.04 16.18 -2.50
CA ASN A 120 -11.55 16.01 -1.14
C ASN A 120 -11.57 14.53 -0.73
N TYR A 121 -10.66 14.12 0.18
CA TYR A 121 -10.65 12.78 0.74
C TYR A 121 -11.97 12.44 1.45
N SER A 122 -12.56 13.45 2.10
CA SER A 122 -13.86 13.36 2.75
C SER A 122 -15.02 12.99 1.83
N GLU A 123 -14.90 13.17 0.50
CA GLU A 123 -15.92 12.74 -0.46
C GLU A 123 -15.91 11.22 -0.68
N TYR A 124 -14.75 10.58 -0.52
CA TYR A 124 -14.60 9.14 -0.68
C TYR A 124 -14.66 8.41 0.66
N TYR A 125 -14.34 9.06 1.78
CA TYR A 125 -14.35 8.41 3.08
C TYR A 125 -15.72 8.48 3.75
N ASP A 126 -16.49 7.39 3.65
CA ASP A 126 -17.81 7.23 4.28
C ASP A 126 -17.76 6.54 5.66
N GLY A 127 -16.56 6.29 6.20
CA GLY A 127 -16.36 5.50 7.42
C GLY A 127 -16.38 3.98 7.22
N ASN A 128 -16.66 3.48 6.01
CA ASN A 128 -16.67 2.05 5.66
C ASN A 128 -15.42 1.65 4.86
N TYR A 129 -14.27 2.26 5.15
CA TYR A 129 -12.99 1.92 4.50
C TYR A 129 -13.05 1.96 2.97
N MET A 130 -13.84 2.87 2.40
CA MET A 130 -13.95 3.08 0.95
C MET A 130 -14.52 1.88 0.18
N LEU A 131 -15.23 0.97 0.84
CA LEU A 131 -15.86 -0.18 0.19
C LEU A 131 -17.00 0.21 -0.76
N SER A 132 -17.61 1.37 -0.54
CA SER A 132 -18.74 1.90 -1.32
C SER A 132 -18.31 2.87 -2.44
N THR A 133 -17.23 3.61 -2.21
CA THR A 133 -16.74 4.73 -3.04
C THR A 133 -15.38 4.47 -3.68
N GLY A 134 -14.76 3.32 -3.40
CA GLY A 134 -13.42 2.98 -3.89
C GLY A 134 -13.36 2.83 -5.41
N ASP A 135 -14.46 2.41 -6.05
CA ASP A 135 -14.55 2.34 -7.52
C ASP A 135 -14.51 3.75 -8.15
N ASP A 136 -15.25 4.70 -7.57
CA ASP A 136 -15.24 6.09 -8.02
C ASP A 136 -13.83 6.69 -7.89
N LEU A 137 -13.17 6.48 -6.74
CA LEU A 137 -11.78 6.92 -6.56
C LEU A 137 -10.85 6.29 -7.61
N ALA A 138 -10.93 4.98 -7.82
CA ALA A 138 -10.05 4.29 -8.77
C ALA A 138 -10.23 4.83 -10.20
N ARG A 139 -11.48 5.07 -10.60
CA ARG A 139 -11.83 5.63 -11.91
C ARG A 139 -11.28 7.04 -12.10
N ASP A 140 -11.45 7.90 -11.10
CA ASP A 140 -10.94 9.28 -11.13
C ASP A 140 -9.41 9.31 -11.20
N ASN A 141 -8.75 8.35 -10.56
CA ASN A 141 -7.28 8.27 -10.57
C ASN A 141 -6.74 7.83 -11.93
N VAL A 142 -7.38 6.86 -12.59
CA VAL A 142 -6.94 6.39 -13.90
C VAL A 142 -7.01 7.51 -14.93
N GLN A 143 -8.07 8.32 -14.91
CA GLN A 143 -8.25 9.46 -15.82
C GLN A 143 -7.16 10.55 -15.67
N GLN A 144 -6.45 10.60 -14.54
CA GLN A 144 -5.38 11.59 -14.31
C GLN A 144 -4.02 11.14 -14.84
N VAL A 145 -3.86 9.86 -15.18
CA VAL A 145 -2.60 9.27 -15.62
C VAL A 145 -2.51 9.18 -17.15
N ASP A 146 -3.64 9.17 -17.85
CA ASP A 146 -3.75 9.32 -19.31
C ASP A 146 -3.42 10.76 -19.78
#